data_AF-A0A921AYZ9-F1
#
_entry.id   AF-A0A921AYZ9-F1
#
_cell.length_a   1.000
_cell.length_b   1.000
_cell.length_c   1.000
_cell.angle_alpha   90.00
_cell.angle_beta   90.00
_cell.angle_gamma   90.00
#
_symmetry.space_group_name_H-M   'P 1'
#
loop_
_entity.id
_entity.type
_entity.pdbx_description
1 polymer ?
#
loop_
_entity_poly.entity_id
_entity_poly.type
_entity_poly.pdbx_seq_one_letter_code
_entity_poly.pdbx_strand_id
1 'polypeptide(L)' 'MQQKETERADDRIDEEFYEELSEEEIQDEIASLYRRRGYMDAETLCRIDREIRIAEQVLRRRLGGENDRQEE' A
#
# COMPACT_ATOMS: atom_id res chain seq x y z
N MET A 1 -0.52 26.62 4.11
CA MET A 1 -0.06 25.23 3.95
C MET A 1 -0.99 24.61 2.92
N GLN A 2 -0.59 24.57 1.64
CA GLN A 2 -1.40 23.92 0.61
C GLN A 2 -1.30 22.41 0.83
N GLN A 3 -2.43 21.77 1.08
CA GLN A 3 -2.55 20.33 1.02
C GLN A 3 -2.21 19.94 -0.42
N LYS A 4 -1.09 19.24 -0.61
CA LYS A 4 -0.83 18.55 -1.89
C LYS A 4 -1.86 17.43 -1.97
N GLU A 5 -3.06 17.74 -2.46
CA GLU A 5 -3.87 16.75 -3.16
C GLU A 5 -3.06 16.32 -4.36
N THR A 6 -2.25 15.28 -4.15
CA THR A 6 -1.68 14.51 -5.23
C THR A 6 -2.87 13.79 -5.85
N GLU A 7 -3.38 14.38 -6.93
CA GLU A 7 -4.24 13.73 -7.91
C GLU A 7 -3.49 12.46 -8.36
N ARG A 8 -3.73 11.33 -7.64
CA ARG A 8 -3.25 10.00 -8.04
C ARG A 8 -4.02 9.67 -9.31
N ALA A 9 -3.45 10.09 -10.43
CA ALA A 9 -3.91 9.74 -11.74
C ALA A 9 -4.06 8.21 -11.81
N ASP A 10 -5.28 7.81 -12.15
CA ASP A 10 -5.70 6.46 -12.50
C ASP A 10 -4.61 5.66 -13.24
N ASP A 11 -4.49 4.38 -12.88
CA ASP A 11 -3.92 3.26 -13.66
C ASP A 11 -2.52 2.67 -13.38
N ARG A 12 -1.65 3.28 -12.56
CA ARG A 12 -0.39 2.62 -12.15
C ARG A 12 -0.05 2.84 -10.69
N ILE A 13 -0.66 2.03 -9.82
CA ILE A 13 -0.05 1.71 -8.53
C ILE A 13 0.93 0.55 -8.78
N ASP A 14 2.20 0.93 -8.93
CA ASP A 14 3.33 0.01 -9.09
C ASP A 14 4.08 -0.15 -7.75
N GLU A 15 4.80 -1.27 -7.62
CA GLU A 15 5.61 -1.61 -6.45
C GLU A 15 6.64 -0.52 -6.12
N GLU A 16 7.24 0.10 -7.14
CA GLU A 16 8.25 1.17 -7.04
C GLU A 16 7.80 2.31 -6.11
N PHE A 17 6.52 2.69 -6.15
CA PHE A 17 5.98 3.73 -5.29
C PHE A 17 6.11 3.38 -3.80
N TYR A 18 5.78 2.15 -3.42
CA TYR A 18 5.87 1.71 -2.03
C TYR A 18 7.31 1.45 -1.60
N GLU A 19 8.23 1.20 -2.54
CA GLU A 19 9.65 1.08 -2.25
C GLU A 19 10.32 2.39 -1.84
N GLU A 20 9.72 3.55 -2.16
CA GLU A 20 10.20 4.87 -1.73
C GLU A 20 9.67 5.31 -0.35
N LEU A 21 8.54 4.76 0.10
CA LEU A 21 7.93 5.07 1.40
C LEU A 21 8.70 4.41 2.55
N SER A 22 8.57 4.89 3.78
CA SER A 22 8.99 4.16 4.99
C SER A 22 8.00 3.05 5.38
N GLU A 23 8.36 2.16 6.29
CA GLU A 23 7.46 1.09 6.76
C GLU A 23 6.21 1.64 7.44
N GLU A 24 6.36 2.69 8.26
CA GLU A 24 5.26 3.40 8.92
C GLU A 24 4.33 4.03 7.88
N GLU A 25 4.87 4.69 6.86
CA GLU A 25 4.08 5.28 5.78
C GLU A 25 3.32 4.22 4.97
N ILE A 26 3.92 3.04 4.74
CA ILE A 26 3.21 1.93 4.08
C ILE A 26 2.06 1.41 4.96
N GLN A 27 2.28 1.26 6.27
CA GLN A 27 1.24 0.82 7.20
C GLN A 27 0.07 1.81 7.27
N ASP A 28 0.37 3.11 7.35
CA ASP A 28 -0.63 4.17 7.35
C ASP A 28 -1.44 4.21 6.05
N GLU A 29 -0.78 3.99 4.90
CA GLU A 29 -1.43 3.93 3.61
C GLU A 29 -2.36 2.71 3.49
N ILE A 30 -1.92 1.52 3.93
CA ILE A 30 -2.77 0.32 4.00
C ILE A 30 -4.01 0.60 4.87
N ALA A 31 -3.83 1.20 6.04
CA ALA A 31 -4.94 1.56 6.92
C ALA A 31 -5.89 2.57 6.26
N SER A 32 -5.37 3.53 5.49
CA SER A 32 -6.14 4.48 4.70
C SER A 32 -6.99 3.79 3.63
N LEU A 33 -6.39 2.86 2.88
CA LEU A 33 -7.07 2.07 1.84
C LEU A 33 -8.21 1.23 2.44
N TYR A 34 -7.99 0.57 3.58
CA TYR A 34 -9.04 -0.17 4.28
C TYR A 34 -10.18 0.75 4.77
N ARG A 35 -9.87 1.96 5.26
CA ARG A 35 -10.90 2.94 5.65
C ARG A 35 -11.73 3.43 4.47
N ARG A 36 -11.12 3.55 3.28
CA ARG A 36 -11.79 3.99 2.05
C ARG A 36 -12.73 2.94 1.47
N ARG A 37 -12.64 1.66 1.87
CA ARG A 37 -13.40 0.52 1.33
C ARG A 37 -14.94 0.60 1.48
N GLY A 38 -15.50 1.65 2.07
CA GLY A 38 -16.95 1.81 2.30
C GLY A 38 -17.72 2.36 1.09
N TYR A 39 -18.80 1.67 0.68
CA TYR A 39 -19.77 2.07 -0.36
C TYR A 39 -19.19 2.35 -1.75
N MET A 40 -18.17 1.59 -2.17
CA MET A 40 -17.58 1.68 -3.50
C MET A 40 -18.13 0.60 -4.44
N ASP A 41 -18.07 0.86 -5.75
CA ASP A 41 -18.40 -0.12 -6.78
C ASP A 41 -17.37 -1.26 -6.81
N ALA A 42 -17.73 -2.37 -7.46
CA ALA A 42 -16.90 -3.57 -7.50
C ALA A 42 -15.55 -3.37 -8.21
N GLU A 43 -15.46 -2.47 -9.20
CA GLU A 43 -14.21 -2.17 -9.89
C GLU A 43 -13.26 -1.43 -8.96
N THR A 44 -13.76 -0.40 -8.28
CA THR A 44 -13.01 0.37 -7.30
C THR A 44 -12.53 -0.51 -6.13
N LEU A 45 -13.38 -1.43 -5.65
CA LEU A 45 -12.98 -2.41 -4.64
C LEU A 45 -11.85 -3.32 -5.11
N CYS A 46 -11.91 -3.82 -6.35
CA CYS A 46 -10.83 -4.64 -6.93
C CYS A 46 -9.51 -3.87 -7.02
N ARG A 47 -9.56 -2.58 -7.34
CA ARG A 47 -8.37 -1.71 -7.38
C ARG A 47 -7.77 -1.53 -6.00
N ILE A 48 -8.58 -1.19 -5.00
CA ILE A 48 -8.15 -1.04 -3.60
C ILE A 48 -7.53 -2.34 -3.07
N ASP A 49 -8.19 -3.48 -3.30
CA ASP A 49 -7.67 -4.78 -2.86
C ASP A 49 -6.34 -5.10 -3.56
N ARG A 50 -6.15 -4.69 -4.82
CA ARG A 50 -4.85 -4.82 -5.53
C ARG A 50 -3.78 -3.92 -4.92
N GLU A 51 -4.09 -2.66 -4.62
CA GLU A 51 -3.15 -1.71 -3.99
C GLU A 51 -2.68 -2.22 -2.63
N ILE A 52 -3.62 -2.66 -1.78
CA ILE A 52 -3.32 -3.24 -0.47
C ILE A 52 -2.35 -4.42 -0.62
N ARG A 53 -2.60 -5.33 -1.56
CA ARG A 53 -1.71 -6.48 -1.79
C ARG A 53 -0.28 -6.10 -2.17
N ILE A 54 -0.11 -5.07 -3.00
CA ILE A 54 1.22 -4.58 -3.39
C ILE A 54 1.92 -3.96 -2.18
N ALA A 55 1.23 -3.09 -1.45
CA ALA A 55 1.76 -2.45 -0.24
C ALA A 55 2.17 -3.49 0.82
N GLU A 56 1.33 -4.50 1.06
CA GLU A 56 1.63 -5.60 1.98
C GLU A 56 2.84 -6.42 1.53
N GLN A 57 3.00 -6.67 0.22
CA GLN A 57 4.14 -7.41 -0.31
C GLN A 57 5.45 -6.67 -0.06
N VAL A 58 5.48 -5.35 -0.31
CA VAL A 58 6.66 -4.51 -0.04
C VAL A 58 6.97 -4.48 1.45
N LEU A 59 5.96 -4.26 2.29
CA LEU A 59 6.12 -4.25 3.74
C LEU A 59 6.65 -5.61 4.25
N ARG A 60 6.10 -6.72 3.74
CA ARG A 60 6.58 -8.06 4.10
C ARG A 60 8.01 -8.32 3.66
N ARG A 61 8.48 -7.83 2.50
CA ARG A 61 9.89 -7.98 2.11
C ARG A 61 10.82 -7.23 3.04
N ARG A 62 10.41 -6.04 3.51
CA ARG A 62 11.20 -5.23 4.43
C ARG A 62 11.26 -5.85 5.83
N LEU A 63 10.11 -6.25 6.37
CA LEU A 63 10.02 -6.97 7.65
C LEU A 63 10.60 -8.40 7.58
N GLY A 64 10.56 -9.03 6.41
CA GLY A 64 11.04 -10.39 6.12
C GLY A 64 12.56 -10.48 6.01
N GLY A 65 13.23 -9.40 5.60
CA GLY A 65 14.69 -9.27 5.72
C GLY A 65 15.21 -9.41 7.15
N GLU A 66 14.34 -9.23 8.16
CA GLU A 66 14.65 -9.52 9.57
C GLU A 66 14.26 -10.94 10.02
N ASN A 67 13.33 -11.62 9.34
CA ASN A 67 12.75 -12.90 9.78
C ASN A 67 13.28 -14.15 9.04
N ASP A 68 13.96 -14.02 7.89
CA ASP A 68 14.63 -15.15 7.20
C ASP A 68 15.81 -15.75 8.00
N ARG A 69 16.15 -15.21 9.20
CA ARG A 69 17.13 -15.79 10.13
C ARG A 69 16.55 -16.73 11.19
N GLN A 70 15.26 -17.09 11.12
CA GLN A 70 14.62 -17.94 12.14
C GLN A 70 14.08 -19.30 11.66
N GLU A 71 14.60 -19.84 10.56
CA GLU A 71 14.50 -21.29 10.29
C GLU A 71 15.91 -21.89 10.19
N GLU A 72 16.46 -22.28 11.34
CA GLU A 72 17.55 -23.26 11.49
C GLU A 72 16.96 -24.58 12.02
#